data_AF-A0A1V2K712-F1
#
_entry.id   AF-A0A1V2K712-F1
#
_cell.length_a   1.000
_cell.length_b   1.000
_cell.length_c   1.000
_cell.angle_alpha   90.00
_cell.angle_beta   90.00
_cell.angle_gamma   90.00
#
_symmetry.space_group_name_H-M   'P 1'
#
loop_
_entity.id
_entity.type
_entity.pdbx_description
1 polymer ?
#
loop_
_entity_poly.entity_id
_entity_poly.type
_entity_poly.pdbx_seq_one_letter_code
_entity_poly.pdbx_strand_id
1 'polypeptide(L)'
;MNPHRVLLLGCTLAFTAAAVTAQAETKPVPYHYGMPMDIQKVISMTEPQTRDCKVIEAQIKFVDKAGEVQQVSYKKLSEACLFQN
;
A
#
# COMPACT_ATOMS: atom_id res chain seq x y z
N MET A 1 38.96 20.28 -53.36
CA MET A 1 38.61 18.94 -52.82
C MET A 1 38.88 18.93 -51.33
N ASN A 2 37.84 18.93 -50.49
CA ASN A 2 37.93 18.41 -49.12
C ASN A 2 37.92 16.86 -49.25
N PRO A 3 38.46 16.05 -48.32
CA PRO A 3 37.68 15.86 -47.08
C PRO A 3 38.44 15.36 -45.81
N HIS A 4 37.71 15.46 -44.69
CA HIS A 4 37.82 14.65 -43.46
C HIS A 4 38.95 14.96 -42.47
N ARG A 5 38.57 15.50 -41.29
CA ARG A 5 38.52 14.67 -40.07
C ARG A 5 37.92 15.37 -38.84
N VAL A 6 36.67 14.99 -38.59
CA VAL A 6 36.07 14.63 -37.29
C VAL A 6 36.13 15.67 -36.16
N LEU A 7 35.08 16.50 -36.12
CA LEU A 7 34.62 17.22 -34.93
C LEU A 7 33.87 16.20 -34.02
N LEU A 8 34.48 15.77 -32.91
CA LEU A 8 33.80 14.93 -31.91
C LEU A 8 33.01 15.81 -30.95
N LEU A 9 31.73 16.02 -31.28
CA LEU A 9 30.71 16.48 -30.33
C LEU A 9 30.43 15.35 -29.33
N GLY A 10 30.95 15.47 -28.10
CA GLY A 10 30.60 14.58 -27.01
C GLY A 10 29.22 14.93 -26.43
N CYS A 11 28.18 14.25 -26.90
CA CYS A 11 26.86 14.29 -26.25
C CYS A 11 26.87 13.36 -25.03
N THR A 12 27.03 13.90 -23.83
CA THR A 12 26.80 13.17 -22.57
C THR A 12 25.30 13.10 -22.30
N LEU A 13 24.67 11.99 -22.67
CA LEU A 13 23.27 11.72 -22.37
C LEU A 13 23.16 11.23 -20.91
N ALA A 14 22.91 12.15 -19.98
CA ALA A 14 22.61 11.81 -18.60
C ALA A 14 21.16 11.30 -18.50
N PHE A 15 20.99 9.98 -18.41
CA PHE A 15 19.70 9.35 -18.12
C PHE A 15 19.45 9.38 -16.60
N THR A 16 18.68 10.34 -16.13
CA THR A 16 18.13 10.34 -14.76
C THR A 16 16.82 9.55 -14.76
N ALA A 17 16.87 8.28 -14.37
CA ALA A 17 15.67 7.48 -14.14
C ALA A 17 15.04 7.91 -12.80
N ALA A 18 14.07 8.81 -12.84
CA ALA A 18 13.19 9.06 -11.71
C ALA A 18 12.17 7.91 -11.61
N ALA A 19 12.41 6.95 -10.73
CA ALA A 19 11.43 5.92 -10.42
C ALA A 19 10.33 6.51 -9.52
N VAL A 20 9.23 6.96 -10.12
CA VAL A 20 8.00 7.25 -9.39
C VAL A 20 7.37 5.92 -9.04
N THR A 21 7.40 5.54 -7.76
CA THR A 21 6.63 4.41 -7.28
C THR A 21 5.18 4.87 -7.10
N ALA A 22 4.32 4.53 -8.07
CA ALA A 22 2.89 4.69 -7.91
C ALA A 22 2.41 3.69 -6.85
N GLN A 23 2.12 4.17 -5.64
CA GLN A 23 1.37 3.38 -4.68
C GLN A 23 -0.06 3.30 -5.20
N ALA A 24 -0.41 2.17 -5.81
CA ALA A 24 -1.78 1.91 -6.22
C ALA A 24 -2.67 2.03 -4.97
N GLU A 25 -3.57 3.02 -4.96
CA GLU A 25 -4.63 3.10 -3.97
C GLU A 25 -5.64 2.00 -4.27
N THR A 26 -5.46 0.84 -3.64
CA THR A 26 -6.43 -0.25 -3.73
C THR A 26 -7.72 0.21 -3.06
N LYS A 27 -8.81 0.26 -3.82
CA LYS A 27 -10.13 0.60 -3.27
C LYS A 27 -10.52 -0.46 -2.22
N PRO A 28 -11.02 -0.06 -1.04
CA PRO A 28 -11.43 -1.00 -0.01
C PRO A 28 -12.48 -1.97 -0.55
N VAL A 29 -12.17 -3.26 -0.56
CA VAL A 29 -13.14 -4.30 -0.91
C VAL A 29 -14.02 -4.55 0.31
N PRO A 30 -15.37 -4.56 0.18
CA PRO A 30 -16.26 -4.88 1.29
C PRO A 30 -16.01 -6.30 1.79
N TYR A 31 -15.55 -6.43 3.02
CA TYR A 31 -15.32 -7.72 3.66
C TYR A 31 -16.52 -8.12 4.52
N HIS A 32 -16.91 -9.38 4.40
CA HIS A 32 -17.92 -9.98 5.25
C HIS A 32 -17.27 -10.80 6.36
N TYR A 33 -17.71 -10.59 7.60
CA TYR A 33 -17.17 -11.31 8.74
C TYR A 33 -17.32 -12.82 8.57
N GLY A 34 -16.22 -13.56 8.80
CA GLY A 34 -16.16 -15.01 8.61
C GLY A 34 -15.76 -15.46 7.21
N MET A 35 -15.62 -14.54 6.24
CA MET A 35 -15.04 -14.87 4.94
C MET A 35 -13.53 -15.16 5.11
N PRO A 36 -13.00 -16.22 4.52
CA PRO A 36 -11.56 -16.46 4.55
C PRO A 36 -10.82 -15.37 3.77
N MET A 37 -9.73 -14.85 4.35
CA MET A 37 -8.82 -13.93 3.68
C MET A 37 -7.52 -14.68 3.37
N ASP A 38 -7.09 -14.67 2.10
CA ASP A 38 -5.85 -15.32 1.67
C ASP A 38 -4.60 -14.50 2.02
N ILE A 39 -4.48 -14.10 3.28
CA ILE A 39 -3.39 -13.26 3.77
C ILE A 39 -2.07 -14.05 3.75
N GLN A 40 -1.09 -13.55 3.00
CA GLN A 40 0.29 -14.01 3.07
C GLN A 40 1.10 -13.19 4.07
N LYS A 41 0.96 -11.86 4.07
CA LYS A 41 1.68 -10.97 4.99
C LYS A 41 0.86 -9.71 5.31
N VAL A 42 0.68 -9.41 6.59
CA VAL A 42 0.09 -8.13 7.02
C VAL A 42 1.13 -7.01 6.85
N ILE A 43 0.73 -5.90 6.23
CA ILE A 43 1.54 -4.70 6.05
C ILE A 43 1.24 -3.70 7.17
N SER A 44 -0.04 -3.41 7.40
CA SER A 44 -0.47 -2.50 8.46
C SER A 44 -1.91 -2.77 8.89
N MET A 45 -2.22 -2.35 10.11
CA MET A 45 -3.57 -2.26 10.64
C MET A 45 -3.75 -0.87 11.24
N THR A 46 -4.88 -0.24 10.97
CA THR A 46 -5.19 1.09 11.49
C THR A 46 -6.61 1.13 12.01
N GLU A 47 -6.82 1.94 13.05
CA GLU A 47 -8.14 2.16 13.61
C GLU A 47 -8.26 3.57 14.23
N PRO A 48 -9.49 4.13 14.28
CA PRO A 48 -9.75 5.36 15.00
C PRO A 48 -9.49 5.19 16.50
N GLN A 49 -8.73 6.11 17.06
CA GLN A 49 -8.53 6.20 18.51
C GLN A 49 -9.82 6.69 19.17
N THR A 50 -10.29 5.97 20.20
CA THR A 50 -11.50 6.35 20.95
C THR A 50 -11.39 5.90 22.40
N ARG A 51 -11.99 6.68 23.31
CA ARG A 51 -12.12 6.33 24.74
C ARG A 51 -13.38 5.53 25.04
N ASP A 52 -14.30 5.44 24.09
CA ASP A 52 -15.57 4.74 24.26
C ASP A 52 -15.39 3.27 23.86
N CYS A 53 -15.90 2.35 24.67
CA CYS A 53 -16.09 0.97 24.22
C CYS A 53 -17.26 0.92 23.23
N LYS A 54 -16.94 0.78 21.94
CA LYS A 54 -17.93 0.73 20.86
C LYS A 54 -17.40 0.00 19.65
N VAL A 55 -18.30 -0.35 18.74
CA VAL A 55 -17.93 -0.84 17.41
C VAL A 55 -17.35 0.31 16.59
N ILE A 56 -16.19 0.08 15.99
CA ILE A 56 -15.45 1.02 15.14
C ILE A 56 -15.12 0.36 13.80
N GLU A 57 -14.83 1.18 12.79
CA GLU A 57 -14.30 0.72 11.51
C GLU A 57 -12.76 0.75 11.56
N ALA A 58 -12.15 -0.41 11.34
CA ALA A 58 -10.71 -0.57 11.23
C ALA A 58 -10.34 -0.93 9.79
N GLN A 59 -9.09 -0.69 9.42
CA GLN A 59 -8.54 -1.04 8.11
C GLN A 59 -7.36 -1.98 8.26
N ILE A 60 -7.25 -2.93 7.35
CA ILE A 60 -6.09 -3.81 7.21
C ILE A 60 -5.55 -3.71 5.79
N LYS A 61 -4.23 -3.58 5.68
CA LYS A 61 -3.49 -3.67 4.43
C LYS A 61 -2.58 -4.89 4.48
N PHE A 62 -2.61 -5.74 3.45
CA PHE A 62 -1.87 -6.99 3.43
C PHE A 62 -1.49 -7.41 2.01
N VAL A 63 -0.49 -8.28 1.90
CA VAL A 63 -0.17 -9.02 0.68
C VAL A 63 -0.94 -10.33 0.71
N ASP A 64 -1.69 -10.65 -0.33
CA ASP A 64 -2.36 -11.93 -0.46
C ASP A 64 -1.43 -13.04 -0.98
N LYS A 65 -1.92 -14.28 -1.05
CA LYS A 65 -1.13 -15.41 -1.57
C LYS A 65 -0.77 -15.30 -3.05
N ALA A 66 -1.46 -14.47 -3.84
CA ALA A 66 -1.12 -14.17 -5.23
C ALA A 66 -0.03 -13.09 -5.33
N GLY A 67 0.33 -12.44 -4.22
CA GLY A 67 1.34 -11.38 -4.16
C GLY A 67 0.76 -9.97 -4.34
N GLU A 68 -0.57 -9.83 -4.39
CA GLU A 68 -1.21 -8.53 -4.57
C GLU A 68 -1.45 -7.82 -3.23
N VAL A 69 -1.40 -6.48 -3.26
CA VAL A 69 -1.66 -5.67 -2.07
C VAL A 69 -3.15 -5.35 -1.98
N GLN A 70 -3.79 -5.92 -0.97
CA GLN A 70 -5.20 -5.71 -0.66
C GLN A 70 -5.35 -4.72 0.49
N GLN A 71 -6.44 -3.94 0.44
CA GLN A 71 -6.88 -3.08 1.54
C GLN A 71 -8.36 -3.34 1.82
N VAL A 72 -8.69 -3.56 3.09
CA VAL A 72 -10.02 -3.96 3.51
C VAL A 72 -10.42 -3.18 4.75
N SER A 73 -11.64 -2.64 4.75
CA SER A 73 -12.29 -2.07 5.93
C SER A 73 -13.20 -3.12 6.58
N TYR A 74 -13.22 -3.17 7.91
CA TYR A 74 -14.06 -4.09 8.68
C TYR A 74 -14.44 -3.47 10.03
N LYS A 75 -15.46 -4.04 10.68
CA LYS A 75 -15.92 -3.60 12.01
C LYS A 75 -15.27 -4.46 13.11
N LYS A 76 -14.79 -3.83 14.18
CA LYS A 76 -14.31 -4.47 15.42
C LYS A 76 -14.73 -3.67 16.65
N LEU A 77 -14.58 -4.24 17.85
CA LEU A 77 -14.65 -3.47 19.09
C LEU A 77 -13.39 -2.62 19.25
N SER A 78 -13.53 -1.38 19.73
CA SER A 78 -12.40 -0.50 20.03
C SER A 78 -11.51 -1.08 21.13
N GLU A 79 -10.23 -0.70 21.14
CA GLU A 79 -9.30 -1.08 22.22
C GLU A 79 -9.77 -0.63 23.62
N ALA A 80 -10.58 0.42 23.70
CA ALA A 80 -11.21 0.86 24.96
C ALA A 80 -12.08 -0.21 25.63
N CYS A 81 -12.53 -1.24 24.90
CA CYS A 81 -13.27 -2.37 25.46
C CYS A 81 -12.39 -3.38 26.22
N LEU A 82 -11.06 -3.35 26.05
CA LEU A 82 -10.16 -4.35 26.66
C LEU A 82 -10.09 -4.27 28.19
N PHE A 83 -10.48 -3.14 28.78
CA PHE A 83 -10.34 -2.85 30.21
C PHE A 83 -11.70 -2.80 30.96
N GLN A 84 -12.77 -3.38 30.42
CA GLN A 84 -14.12 -3.34 31.00
C GLN A 84 -14.53 -4.59 31.81
N ASN A 85 -13.57 -5.37 32.32
CA ASN A 85 -13.84 -6.57 33.12
C ASN A 85 -14.15 -6.26 34.58
#